data_AF-A0A1G1XV21-F1
#
_entry.id   AF-A0A1G1XV21-F1
#
_cell.length_a   1.000
_cell.length_b   1.000
_cell.length_c   1.000
_cell.angle_alpha   90.00
_cell.angle_beta   90.00
_cell.angle_gamma   90.00
#
_symmetry.space_group_name_H-M   'P 1'
#
loop_
_entity.id
_entity.type
_entity.pdbx_description
1 polymer ?
#
loop_
_entity_poly.entity_id
_entity_poly.type
_entity_poly.pdbx_seq_one_letter_code
_entity_poly.pdbx_strand_id
1 'polypeptide(L)'
;MVKINDFIENKLSLKLHPQKINIRKFRRSIDFLGYIILPHYVVLRTKTKRRMFKKIKQNFKKYQNGLISQQSFNQSLQSYLGILNHCSGYKIKETIDKLGVTPRL
;
A
#
# COMPACT_ATOMS: atom_id res chain seq x y z
N MET A 1 -16.44 7.24 -23.39
CA MET A 1 -15.58 6.03 -23.36
C MET A 1 -14.95 5.78 -24.72
N VAL A 2 -15.75 5.89 -25.79
CA VAL A 2 -15.36 5.81 -27.21
C VAL A 2 -14.04 6.54 -27.51
N LYS A 3 -13.92 7.83 -27.16
CA LYS A 3 -12.71 8.63 -27.49
C LYS A 3 -11.38 8.08 -26.93
N ILE A 4 -11.34 7.54 -25.71
CA ILE A 4 -10.09 7.00 -25.13
C ILE A 4 -9.79 5.63 -25.71
N ASN A 5 -10.80 4.76 -25.84
CA ASN A 5 -10.59 3.44 -26.39
C ASN A 5 -10.14 3.52 -27.86
N ASP A 6 -10.78 4.38 -28.65
CA ASP A 6 -10.42 4.59 -30.05
C ASP A 6 -9.03 5.16 -30.22
N PHE A 7 -8.59 6.07 -29.33
CA PHE A 7 -7.22 6.58 -29.38
C PHE A 7 -6.20 5.47 -29.06
N ILE A 8 -6.44 4.71 -27.98
CA ILE A 8 -5.55 3.64 -27.56
C ILE A 8 -5.48 2.54 -28.63
N GLU A 9 -6.59 2.20 -29.26
CA GLU A 9 -6.68 1.17 -30.30
C GLU A 9 -6.13 1.65 -31.64
N ASN A 10 -6.59 2.79 -32.16
CA ASN A 10 -6.28 3.22 -33.52
C ASN A 10 -5.01 4.05 -33.65
N LYS A 11 -4.53 4.70 -32.56
CA LYS A 11 -3.31 5.52 -32.59
C LYS A 11 -2.13 4.86 -31.88
N LEU A 12 -2.39 4.03 -30.86
CA LEU A 12 -1.35 3.35 -30.09
C LEU A 12 -1.29 1.84 -30.33
N SER A 13 -2.24 1.26 -31.08
CA SER A 13 -2.33 -0.20 -31.33
C SER A 13 -2.39 -1.03 -30.04
N LEU A 14 -3.07 -0.52 -29.02
CA LEU A 14 -3.25 -1.15 -27.71
C LEU A 14 -4.73 -1.45 -27.45
N LYS A 15 -5.00 -2.42 -26.58
CA LYS A 15 -6.38 -2.76 -26.17
C LYS A 15 -6.53 -2.73 -24.65
N LEU A 16 -7.58 -2.06 -24.18
CA LEU A 16 -7.91 -2.06 -22.76
C LEU A 16 -8.50 -3.41 -22.35
N HIS A 17 -8.02 -3.97 -21.23
CA HIS A 17 -8.50 -5.26 -20.75
C HIS A 17 -9.92 -5.13 -20.16
N PRO A 18 -10.93 -5.87 -20.65
CA PRO A 18 -12.34 -5.63 -20.31
C PRO A 18 -12.62 -5.76 -18.81
N GLN A 19 -11.98 -6.71 -18.13
CA GLN A 19 -12.16 -6.93 -16.68
C GLN A 19 -11.39 -5.94 -15.79
N LYS A 20 -10.50 -5.12 -16.35
CA LYS A 20 -9.69 -4.15 -15.59
C LYS A 20 -10.20 -2.72 -15.73
N ILE A 21 -11.34 -2.53 -16.38
CA ILE A 21 -12.01 -1.25 -16.49
C ILE A 21 -13.15 -1.22 -15.47
N ASN A 22 -13.20 -0.16 -14.65
CA ASN A 22 -14.23 0.00 -13.64
C ASN A 22 -14.73 1.44 -13.65
N ILE A 23 -15.98 1.64 -14.07
CA ILE A 23 -16.65 2.94 -14.01
C ILE A 23 -17.67 2.88 -12.88
N ARG A 24 -17.41 3.64 -11.82
CA ARG A 24 -18.28 3.68 -10.64
C ARG A 24 -18.31 5.07 -10.04
N LYS A 25 -19.41 5.38 -9.35
CA LYS A 25 -19.55 6.64 -8.60
C LYS A 25 -18.42 6.74 -7.57
N PHE A 26 -17.79 7.91 -7.45
CA PHE A 26 -16.68 8.14 -6.51
C PHE A 26 -17.03 7.82 -5.05
N ARG A 27 -18.30 8.01 -4.66
CA ARG A 27 -18.85 7.60 -3.35
C ARG A 27 -18.61 6.11 -3.02
N ARG A 28 -18.42 5.25 -4.02
CA ARG A 28 -18.11 3.82 -3.86
C ARG A 28 -16.62 3.51 -3.71
N SER A 29 -15.78 4.54 -3.53
CA SER A 29 -14.32 4.49 -3.46
C SER A 29 -13.61 4.06 -4.75
N ILE A 30 -12.30 4.28 -4.85
CA ILE A 30 -11.45 3.85 -5.98
C ILE A 30 -10.20 3.16 -5.43
N ASP A 31 -9.92 1.95 -5.91
CA ASP A 31 -8.67 1.26 -5.60
C ASP A 31 -7.56 1.83 -6.50
N PHE A 32 -6.51 2.40 -5.92
CA PHE A 32 -5.40 2.99 -6.68
C PHE A 32 -4.05 2.79 -5.98
N LEU A 33 -3.08 2.22 -6.68
CA LEU A 33 -1.68 2.00 -6.23
C LEU A 33 -1.54 1.42 -4.80
N GLY A 34 -2.45 0.55 -4.38
CA GLY A 34 -2.42 -0.08 -3.04
C GLY A 34 -3.17 0.69 -1.95
N TYR A 35 -3.79 1.82 -2.30
CA TYR A 35 -4.72 2.57 -1.48
C TYR A 35 -6.17 2.38 -1.93
N ILE A 36 -7.09 2.78 -1.06
CA ILE A 36 -8.50 2.97 -1.35
C ILE A 36 -8.77 4.46 -1.14
N ILE A 37 -9.11 5.15 -2.22
CA ILE A 37 -9.43 6.58 -2.23
C ILE A 37 -10.94 6.73 -1.99
N LEU A 38 -11.31 7.42 -0.93
CA LEU A 38 -12.67 7.77 -0.57
C LEU A 38 -12.86 9.29 -0.65
N PRO A 39 -14.11 9.80 -0.67
CA PRO A 39 -14.35 11.24 -0.87
C PRO A 39 -13.64 12.18 0.10
N HIS A 40 -13.41 11.76 1.34
CA HIS A 40 -12.81 12.60 2.39
C HIS A 40 -11.54 12.00 2.99
N TYR A 41 -11.13 10.81 2.56
CA TYR A 41 -10.01 10.09 3.17
C TYR A 41 -9.37 9.10 2.21
N VAL A 42 -8.08 8.86 2.38
CA VAL A 42 -7.33 7.81 1.69
C VAL A 42 -6.93 6.77 2.74
N VAL A 43 -7.15 5.49 2.48
CA VAL A 43 -6.78 4.40 3.41
C VAL A 43 -5.97 3.33 2.71
N LEU A 44 -5.11 2.64 3.47
CA LEU A 44 -4.34 1.54 2.94
C LEU A 44 -5.24 0.32 2.66
N ARG A 45 -5.10 -0.27 1.47
CA ARG A 45 -5.89 -1.45 1.09
C ARG A 45 -5.62 -2.62 2.05
N THR A 46 -6.66 -3.35 2.43
CA THR A 46 -6.58 -4.44 3.42
C THR A 46 -5.53 -5.49 3.08
N LYS A 47 -5.41 -5.89 1.81
CA LYS A 47 -4.40 -6.87 1.36
C LYS A 47 -2.98 -6.34 1.57
N THR A 48 -2.74 -5.07 1.26
CA THR A 48 -1.45 -4.39 1.46
C THR A 48 -1.12 -4.30 2.94
N LYS A 49 -2.08 -3.83 3.76
CA LYS A 49 -1.97 -3.78 5.22
C LYS A 49 -1.57 -5.14 5.83
N ARG A 50 -2.27 -6.22 5.43
CA ARG A 50 -1.96 -7.58 5.89
C ARG A 50 -0.56 -8.03 5.50
N ARG A 51 -0.15 -7.76 4.25
CA ARG A 51 1.20 -8.11 3.75
C ARG A 51 2.28 -7.35 4.51
N MET A 52 2.08 -6.07 4.76
CA MET A 52 2.97 -5.22 5.56
C MET A 52 3.18 -5.80 6.96
N PHE A 53 2.11 -6.06 7.71
CA PHE A 53 2.24 -6.64 9.06
C PHE A 53 2.95 -7.99 9.06
N LYS A 54 2.64 -8.88 8.10
CA LYS A 54 3.32 -10.17 7.96
C LYS A 54 4.82 -9.96 7.75
N LYS A 55 5.21 -9.04 6.87
CA LYS A 55 6.62 -8.80 6.54
C LYS A 55 7.38 -8.15 7.69
N ILE A 56 6.78 -7.18 8.38
CA ILE A 56 7.37 -6.55 9.58
C ILE A 56 7.66 -7.62 10.64
N LYS A 57 6.68 -8.47 10.98
CA LYS A 57 6.87 -9.55 11.95
C LYS A 57 7.96 -10.54 11.54
N GLN A 58 8.01 -10.91 10.26
CA GLN A 58 9.05 -11.82 9.75
C GLN A 58 10.44 -11.19 9.81
N ASN A 59 10.58 -9.94 9.38
CA ASN A 59 11.86 -9.24 9.42
C ASN A 59 12.30 -8.99 10.87
N PHE A 60 11.38 -8.68 11.78
CA PHE A 60 11.69 -8.52 13.19
C PHE A 60 12.23 -9.82 13.81
N LYS A 61 11.59 -10.97 13.54
CA LYS A 61 12.11 -12.29 13.95
C LYS A 61 13.51 -12.57 13.38
N LYS A 62 13.74 -12.23 12.11
CA LYS A 62 15.07 -12.38 11.50
C LYS A 62 16.11 -11.51 12.19
N TYR A 63 15.75 -10.28 12.53
CA TYR A 63 16.62 -9.37 13.28
C TYR A 63 16.94 -9.93 14.68
N GLN A 64 15.94 -10.39 15.42
CA GLN A 64 16.13 -11.01 16.75
C GLN A 64 17.03 -12.25 16.70
N ASN A 65 16.94 -13.03 15.62
CA ASN A 65 17.77 -14.20 15.41
C ASN A 65 19.16 -13.88 14.80
N GLY A 66 19.53 -12.60 14.65
CA GLY A 66 20.82 -12.18 14.08
C GLY A 66 20.96 -12.41 12.58
N LEU A 67 19.89 -12.76 11.86
CA LEU A 67 19.91 -13.07 10.42
C LEU A 67 19.95 -11.82 9.53
N ILE A 68 19.54 -10.66 10.07
CA ILE A 68 19.64 -9.36 9.39
C ILE A 68 20.10 -8.30 10.38
N SER A 69 20.82 -7.29 9.90
CA SER A 69 21.27 -6.18 10.74
C SER A 69 20.10 -5.28 11.17
N GLN A 70 20.29 -4.56 12.28
CA GLN A 70 19.34 -3.55 12.74
C GLN A 70 19.10 -2.47 11.68
N GLN A 71 20.14 -2.08 10.94
CA GLN A 71 20.03 -1.11 9.85
C GLN A 71 19.11 -1.63 8.73
N SER A 72 19.28 -2.89 8.31
CA SER A 72 18.43 -3.51 7.27
C SER A 72 16.97 -3.59 7.73
N PHE A 73 16.75 -3.98 8.99
CA PHE A 73 15.42 -4.00 9.60
C PHE A 73 14.78 -2.59 9.60
N ASN A 74 15.51 -1.60 10.11
CA ASN A 74 15.04 -0.22 10.20
C ASN A 74 14.73 0.39 8.83
N GLN A 75 15.54 0.14 7.81
CA GLN A 75 15.28 0.61 6.44
C GLN A 75 13.95 0.04 5.91
N SER A 76 13.70 -1.26 6.11
CA SER A 76 12.43 -1.88 5.72
C SER A 76 11.25 -1.31 6.51
N LEU A 77 11.43 -1.02 7.80
CA LEU A 77 10.39 -0.44 8.65
C LEU A 77 10.04 0.99 8.20
N GLN A 78 11.05 1.83 7.96
CA GLN A 78 10.86 3.21 7.50
C GLN A 78 10.17 3.28 6.14
N SER A 79 10.47 2.35 5.22
CA SER A 79 9.76 2.24 3.96
C SER A 79 8.25 2.04 4.15
N TYR A 80 7.85 1.19 5.11
CA TYR A 80 6.43 1.00 5.44
C TYR A 80 5.81 2.20 6.14
N LEU A 81 6.54 2.87 7.04
CA LEU A 81 6.06 4.09 7.69
C LEU A 81 5.83 5.22 6.67
N GLY A 82 6.69 5.35 5.66
CA GLY A 82 6.52 6.32 4.57
C GLY A 82 5.20 6.12 3.80
N ILE A 83 4.81 4.87 3.52
CA ILE A 83 3.51 4.55 2.90
C ILE A 83 2.34 5.05 3.77
N LEU A 84 2.46 4.95 5.09
CA LEU A 84 1.41 5.38 6.01
C LEU A 84 1.25 6.91 6.09
N ASN A 85 2.27 7.69 5.71
CA ASN A 85 2.20 9.15 5.67
C ASN A 85 1.26 9.68 4.58
N HIS A 86 1.01 8.90 3.52
CA HIS A 86 0.14 9.30 2.40
C HIS A 86 -1.31 8.82 2.57
N CYS A 87 -1.70 8.33 3.74
CA CYS A 87 -3.05 7.88 4.02
C CYS A 87 -3.43 8.12 5.48
N SER A 88 -4.69 7.87 5.85
CA SER A 88 -5.14 7.78 7.24
C SER A 88 -4.58 6.50 7.90
N GLY A 89 -3.25 6.49 8.11
CA GLY A 89 -2.47 5.37 8.61
C GLY A 89 -2.25 5.38 10.13
N TYR A 90 -2.73 6.38 10.87
CA TYR A 90 -2.43 6.56 12.30
C TYR A 90 -2.66 5.29 13.15
N LYS A 91 -3.84 4.68 13.05
CA LYS A 91 -4.17 3.42 13.78
C LYS A 91 -3.25 2.26 13.40
N ILE A 92 -2.79 2.23 12.14
CA ILE A 92 -1.87 1.21 11.65
C ILE A 92 -0.48 1.44 12.27
N LYS A 93 0.00 2.68 12.29
CA LYS A 93 1.26 3.07 12.94
C LYS A 93 1.25 2.72 14.42
N GLU A 94 0.19 3.07 15.14
CA GLU A 94 0.02 2.73 16.56
C GLU A 94 0.07 1.21 16.79
N THR A 95 -0.53 0.42 15.88
CA THR A 95 -0.45 -1.05 15.94
C THR A 95 0.99 -1.55 15.72
N ILE A 96 1.76 -0.92 14.82
CA ILE A 96 3.18 -1.24 14.62
C ILE A 96 3.97 -0.92 15.90
N ASP A 97 3.73 0.24 16.51
CA ASP A 97 4.43 0.65 17.74
C ASP A 97 4.17 -0.32 18.89
N LYS A 98 2.94 -0.79 19.04
CA LYS A 98 2.56 -1.84 20.02
C LYS A 98 3.24 -3.19 19.79
N LEU A 99 3.79 -3.46 18.60
CA LEU A 99 4.58 -4.68 18.37
C LEU A 99 5.98 -4.59 19.01
N GLY A 100 6.38 -3.44 19.56
CA GLY A 100 7.69 -3.24 20.17
C GLY A 100 8.84 -3.24 19.16
N VAL A 101 8.53 -2.99 17.88
CA VAL A 101 9.50 -3.04 16.77
C VAL A 101 10.06 -1.67 16.41
N THR A 102 9.44 -0.58 16.87
CA THR A 102 9.98 0.76 16.67
C THR A 102 11.11 1.02 17.66
N PRO A 103 12.25 1.58 17.20
CA PRO A 103 13.29 2.04 18.11
C PRO A 103 12.67 3.05 19.08
N ARG A 104 12.79 2.80 20.39
CA ARG A 104 12.52 3.85 21.38
C ARG A 104 13.59 4.92 21.19
N LEU A 105 13.16 6.16 21.00
CA LEU A 105 14.04 7.33 21.15
C LEU A 105 14.49 7.43 22.61
#